data_AF-A0A1J3CS77-F1
#
_entry.id   AF-A0A1J3CS77-F1
#
_cell.length_a   1.000
_cell.length_b   1.000
_cell.length_c   1.000
_cell.angle_alpha   90.00
_cell.angle_beta   90.00
_cell.angle_gamma   90.00
#
_symmetry.space_group_name_H-M   'P 1'
#
loop_
_entity.id
_entity.type
_entity.pdbx_description
1 polymer ?
#
loop_
_entity_poly.entity_id
_entity_poly.type
_entity_poly.pdbx_seq_one_letter_code
_entity_poly.pdbx_strand_id
1 'polypeptide(L)' 'AQNGFGREAIELFEKMMNLGLQPNDVTVLSVLLACNNSGLVEEGCEFFDSFRKGKIMLTNDHYACMVDMLGRAGRLE' A
#
# COMPACT_ATOMS: atom_id res chain seq x y z
N ALA A 1 -7.15 -4.74 -15.19
CA ALA A 1 -5.88 -5.02 -15.86
C ALA A 1 -4.81 -5.06 -14.78
N GLN A 2 -4.33 -6.27 -14.46
CA GLN A 2 -3.23 -6.54 -13.54
C GLN A 2 -1.94 -6.19 -14.27
N ASN A 3 -1.33 -5.05 -13.97
CA ASN A 3 -0.11 -4.67 -14.70
C ASN A 3 1.15 -5.40 -14.19
N GLY A 4 1.05 -6.40 -13.31
CA GLY A 4 2.20 -7.21 -12.87
C GLY A 4 3.29 -6.46 -12.09
N PHE A 5 3.28 -5.13 -12.11
CA PHE A 5 4.32 -4.25 -11.57
C PHE A 5 4.18 -3.97 -10.07
N GLY A 6 3.40 -4.77 -9.34
CA GLY A 6 3.21 -4.58 -7.90
C GLY A 6 4.54 -4.66 -7.15
N ARG A 7 5.38 -5.61 -7.54
CA ARG A 7 6.69 -5.81 -6.91
C ARG A 7 7.64 -4.66 -7.23
N GLU A 8 7.69 -4.23 -8.49
CA GLU A 8 8.52 -3.12 -8.93
C GLU A 8 8.10 -1.79 -8.27
N ALA A 9 6.80 -1.58 -8.07
CA ALA A 9 6.29 -0.43 -7.34
C ALA A 9 6.74 -0.45 -5.86
N ILE A 10 6.73 -1.62 -5.22
CA ILE A 10 7.24 -1.81 -3.86
C ILE A 10 8.75 -1.55 -3.82
N GLU A 11 9.53 -2.11 -4.75
CA GLU A 11 10.98 -1.91 -4.80
C GLU A 11 11.35 -0.42 -4.97
N LEU A 12 10.61 0.31 -5.80
CA LEU A 12 10.78 1.76 -5.95
C LEU A 12 10.40 2.52 -4.67
N PHE A 13 9.32 2.10 -4.01
CA PHE A 13 8.89 2.66 -2.73
C PHE A 13 9.94 2.43 -1.63
N GLU A 14 10.44 1.20 -1.48
CA GLU A 14 11.51 0.88 -0.53
C GLU A 14 12.80 1.65 -0.83
N LYS A 15 13.15 1.80 -2.12
CA LYS A 15 14.28 2.63 -2.52
C LYS A 15 14.09 4.10 -2.12
N MET A 16 12.90 4.66 -2.29
CA MET A 16 12.57 6.02 -1.83
C MET A 16 12.80 6.14 -0.31
N MET A 17 12.31 5.17 0.46
CA MET A 17 12.48 5.13 1.92
C MET A 17 13.96 5.03 2.32
N ASN A 18 14.74 4.18 1.64
CA ASN A 18 16.18 4.00 1.88
C ASN A 18 17.01 5.26 1.56
N LEU A 19 16.51 6.11 0.66
CA LEU A 19 17.10 7.42 0.38
C LEU A 19 16.71 8.49 1.44
N GLY A 20 15.94 8.13 2.46
CA GLY A 20 15.48 9.03 3.52
C GLY A 20 14.34 9.96 3.11
N LEU A 21 13.75 9.73 1.93
CA LEU A 21 12.62 10.51 1.43
C LEU A 21 11.35 10.11 2.17
N GLN A 22 10.56 11.09 2.57
CA GLN A 22 9.31 10.87 3.29
C GLN A 22 8.16 10.66 2.30
N PRO A 23 7.41 9.56 2.40
CA PRO A 23 6.22 9.38 1.58
C PRO A 23 5.12 10.32 2.03
N ASN A 24 4.35 10.81 1.07
CA ASN A 24 3.13 11.56 1.34
C ASN A 24 1.90 10.65 1.16
N ASP A 25 0.72 11.21 1.37
CA ASP A 25 -0.57 10.52 1.21
C ASP A 25 -0.69 9.86 -0.17
N VAL A 26 -0.34 10.57 -1.24
CA VAL A 26 -0.41 10.02 -2.61
C VAL A 26 0.57 8.85 -2.81
N THR A 27 1.78 8.93 -2.27
CA THR A 27 2.77 7.85 -2.32
C THR A 27 2.26 6.61 -1.60
N VAL A 28 1.70 6.79 -0.40
CA VAL A 28 1.12 5.70 0.39
C VAL A 28 -0.05 5.05 -0.34
N LEU A 29 -0.97 5.85 -0.89
CA LEU A 29 -2.08 5.31 -1.67
C LEU A 29 -1.59 4.53 -2.89
N SER A 30 -0.54 5.01 -3.57
CA SER A 30 0.01 4.38 -4.77
C SER A 30 0.59 2.99 -4.48
N VAL A 31 1.34 2.82 -3.38
CA VAL A 31 1.88 1.50 -3.00
C VAL A 31 0.77 0.54 -2.55
N LEU A 32 -0.26 1.01 -1.84
CA LEU A 32 -1.41 0.19 -1.45
C LEU A 32 -2.22 -0.27 -2.67
N LEU A 33 -2.45 0.61 -3.65
CA LEU A 33 -3.10 0.25 -4.90
C LEU A 33 -2.28 -0.77 -5.70
N ALA A 34 -0.95 -0.64 -5.71
CA ALA A 34 -0.06 -1.60 -6.36
C ALA A 34 -0.18 -2.98 -5.70
N CYS A 35 -0.21 -3.02 -4.36
CA CYS A 35 -0.41 -4.26 -3.60
C CYS A 35 -1.78 -4.88 -3.90
N ASN A 36 -2.84 -4.08 -3.85
CA ASN A 36 -4.22 -4.51 -4.08
C ASN A 36 -4.40 -5.10 -5.49
N ASN A 37 -3.92 -4.40 -6.51
CA ASN A 37 -4.03 -4.83 -7.90
C ASN A 37 -3.18 -6.07 -8.23
N SER A 38 -2.16 -6.36 -7.43
CA SER A 38 -1.23 -7.47 -7.65
C SER A 38 -1.45 -8.65 -6.71
N GLY A 39 -2.46 -8.58 -5.82
CA GLY A 39 -2.72 -9.63 -4.84
C GLY A 39 -1.67 -9.75 -3.73
N LEU A 40 -0.84 -8.72 -3.54
CA LEU A 40 0.21 -8.67 -2.51
C LEU A 40 -0.39 -8.21 -1.16
N VAL A 41 -1.28 -9.04 -0.63
CA VAL A 41 -2.13 -8.67 0.53
C VAL A 41 -1.31 -8.50 1.80
N GLU A 42 -0.30 -9.35 2.01
CA GLU A 42 0.55 -9.30 3.19
C GLU A 42 1.38 -8.01 3.21
N GLU A 43 2.07 -7.69 2.11
CA GLU A 43 2.83 -6.44 1.98
C GLU A 43 1.93 -5.20 2.12
N GLY A 44 0.75 -5.22 1.51
CA GLY A 44 -0.23 -4.14 1.65
C GLY A 44 -0.64 -3.88 3.10
N CYS A 45 -0.89 -4.94 3.88
CA CYS A 45 -1.17 -4.84 5.31
C CYS A 45 0.02 -4.30 6.11
N GLU A 46 1.23 -4.81 5.86
CA GLU A 46 2.45 -4.36 6.54
C GLU A 46 2.72 -2.87 6.30
N PHE A 47 2.61 -2.42 5.05
CA PHE A 47 2.75 -1.01 4.70
C PHE A 47 1.70 -0.16 5.39
N PHE A 48 0.42 -0.54 5.31
CA PHE A 48 -0.66 0.20 5.95
C PHE A 48 -0.45 0.36 7.46
N ASP A 49 -0.06 -0.71 8.15
CA ASP A 49 0.24 -0.69 9.58
C ASP A 49 1.44 0.19 9.92
N SER A 50 2.47 0.19 9.06
CA SER A 50 3.64 1.06 9.21
C SER A 50 3.25 2.55 9.12
N PHE A 51 2.38 2.91 8.17
CA PHE A 51 1.93 4.28 7.98
C PHE A 51 0.99 4.73 9.10
N ARG A 52 0.11 3.83 9.56
CA ARG A 52 -0.80 4.08 10.68
C ARG A 52 -0.04 4.37 11.98
N LYS A 53 1.11 3.73 12.19
CA LYS A 53 2.02 3.98 13.34
C LYS A 53 2.93 5.19 13.13
N GLY A 54 3.01 5.69 11.90
CA GLY A 54 3.86 6.81 11.51
C GLY A 54 3.20 8.17 11.71
N LYS A 55 3.78 9.18 11.06
CA LYS A 55 3.28 10.57 11.08
C LYS A 55 2.39 10.92 9.89
N ILE A 56 2.14 9.97 8.98
CA ILE A 56 1.38 10.20 7.76
C ILE A 56 -0.11 10.09 8.08
N MET A 57 -0.87 11.12 7.69
CA MET A 57 -2.32 11.10 7.86
C MET A 57 -2.95 10.20 6.79
N LEU A 58 -3.58 9.12 7.22
CA LEU A 58 -4.35 8.25 6.34
C LEU A 58 -5.72 8.88 6.05
N THR A 59 -5.99 9.12 4.77
CA THR A 59 -7.29 9.55 4.22
C THR A 59 -8.23 8.37 3.95
N ASN A 60 -9.51 8.66 3.67
CA ASN A 60 -10.52 7.66 3.33
C ASN A 60 -10.13 6.76 2.16
N ASP A 61 -9.38 7.27 1.19
CA ASP A 61 -8.95 6.49 0.02
C ASP A 61 -8.02 5.34 0.41
N HIS A 62 -7.18 5.53 1.42
CA HIS A 62 -6.32 4.48 1.95
C HIS A 62 -7.15 3.36 2.60
N TYR A 63 -8.16 3.73 3.41
CA TYR A 63 -9.04 2.76 4.05
C TYR A 63 -9.91 2.03 3.03
N ALA A 64 -10.43 2.73 2.02
CA ALA A 64 -11.17 2.11 0.91
C ALA A 64 -10.31 1.11 0.14
N CYS A 65 -9.03 1.45 -0.10
CA CYS A 65 -8.07 0.53 -0.70
C CYS A 65 -7.85 -0.74 0.15
N MET A 66 -7.72 -0.59 1.47
CA MET A 66 -7.59 -1.74 2.37
C MET A 66 -8.84 -2.62 2.40
N VAL A 67 -10.04 -2.01 2.41
CA VAL A 67 -11.31 -2.75 2.38
C VAL A 67 -11.44 -3.54 1.08
N ASP A 68 -11.13 -2.94 -0.07
CA ASP A 68 -11.13 -3.64 -1.36
C ASP A 68 -10.11 -4.79 -1.38
N MET A 69 -8.88 -4.52 -0.91
CA MET A 69 -7.81 -5.52 -0.83
C MET A 69 -8.20 -6.72 0.04
N LEU A 70 -8.68 -6.48 1.26
CA LEU A 70 -9.10 -7.53 2.18
C LEU A 70 -10.36 -8.26 1.68
N GLY A 71 -11.30 -7.54 1.07
CA GLY A 71 -12.51 -8.11 0.48
C GLY A 71 -12.20 -9.10 -0.64
N ARG A 72 -11.30 -8.73 -1.55
CA ARG A 72 -10.84 -9.63 -2.62
C ARG A 72 -10.08 -10.84 -2.10
N ALA A 73 -9.39 -10.69 -0.97
CA ALA A 73 -8.67 -11.78 -0.31
C ALA A 73 -9.57 -12.68 0.55
N GLY A 74 -10.85 -12.34 0.75
CA GLY A 74 -11.73 -13.05 1.67
C GLY A 74 -11.36 -12.88 3.14
N ARG A 75 -10.78 -11.72 3.53
CA ARG A 75 -10.24 -11.43 4.87
C ARG A 75 -10.98 -10.28 5.60
N LEU A 76 -12.29 -10.14 5.36
CA LEU A 76 -13.13 -9.12 6.02
C LEU A 76 -13.87 -9.63 7.27
N GLU A 77 -13.70 -10.91 7.61
CA GLU A 77 -14.37 -11.59 8.73
C GLU A 77 -13.79 -11.23 10.10
#